data_AF-A0A8S3U106-F1
#
_entry.id   AF-A0A8S3U106-F1
#
_cell.length_a   1.000
_cell.length_b   1.000
_cell.length_c   1.000
_cell.angle_alpha   90.00
_cell.angle_beta   90.00
_cell.angle_gamma   90.00
#
_symmetry.space_group_name_H-M   'P 1'
#
loop_
_entity.id
_entity.type
_entity.pdbx_description
1 polymer ?
#
loop_
_entity_poly.entity_id
_entity_poly.type
_entity_poly.pdbx_seq_one_letter_code
_entity_poly.pdbx_strand_id
1 'polypeptide(L)'
;MSGSRSKSGENSEKILTEISGKMTMLISKIDVMAGAFQEIGTLLRTQGKTFENIFDITKKTSENKSPQDGQIALPLLREMNDIQADIEASRQKELIATLWNRSLNERKQSFWNMMRCKYISMIYQEWRSKENPILPEKFLIREIEGECQQETEIRANLALSRLDAEISLLRTRMQRYEEKFNSIDTAMITEISERTSGQIEEKLQGLWKQATKREEEKSATIWLKQDEWFQNYEASYGDKSILKRRKKSFDI
;
A
#
# COMPACT_ATOMS: atom_id res chain seq x y z
N MET A 1 16.84 56.00 16.61
CA MET A 1 16.99 54.54 16.71
C MET A 1 15.63 53.95 17.08
N SER A 2 14.88 53.48 16.09
CA SER A 2 13.51 53.00 16.30
C SER A 2 13.18 51.92 15.26
N GLY A 3 12.81 50.75 15.78
CA GLY A 3 11.79 49.87 15.21
C GLY A 3 12.08 49.15 13.90
N SER A 4 12.97 48.14 13.91
CA SER A 4 13.03 47.12 12.85
C SER A 4 12.91 45.70 13.41
N ARG A 5 11.88 45.47 14.24
CA ARG A 5 11.44 44.15 14.71
C ARG A 5 9.92 44.11 14.59
N SER A 6 9.39 43.44 13.57
CA SER A 6 8.02 42.87 13.60
C SER A 6 7.64 42.01 12.40
N LYS A 7 8.26 42.15 11.21
CA LYS A 7 7.77 41.46 9.99
C LYS A 7 7.81 39.92 10.04
N SER A 8 8.71 39.34 10.83
CA SER A 8 8.80 37.88 10.97
C SER A 8 7.68 37.29 11.84
N GLY A 9 7.15 38.04 12.80
CA GLY A 9 6.09 37.56 13.71
C GLY A 9 4.73 37.49 13.02
N GLU A 10 4.41 38.51 12.22
CA GLU A 10 3.17 38.58 11.43
C GLU A 10 3.02 37.42 10.45
N ASN A 11 4.12 36.95 9.86
CA ASN A 11 4.09 35.84 8.92
C ASN A 11 3.85 34.49 9.63
N SER A 12 4.49 34.28 10.80
CA SER A 12 4.25 33.07 11.60
C SER A 12 2.82 32.99 12.13
N GLU A 13 2.22 34.11 12.52
CA GLU A 13 0.86 34.15 13.03
C GLU A 13 -0.18 33.84 11.94
N LYS A 14 0.07 34.31 10.70
CA LYS A 14 -0.76 33.94 9.54
C LYS A 14 -0.70 32.45 9.24
N ILE A 15 0.50 31.85 9.26
CA ILE A 15 0.68 30.41 9.02
C ILE A 15 -0.04 29.58 10.10
N LEU A 16 0.11 29.95 11.37
CA LEU A 16 -0.56 29.25 12.48
C LEU A 16 -2.09 29.35 12.38
N THR A 17 -2.61 30.52 11.99
CA THR A 17 -4.04 30.73 11.77
C THR A 17 -4.56 29.85 10.62
N GLU A 18 -3.81 29.76 9.52
CA GLU A 18 -4.16 28.91 8.37
C GLU A 18 -4.13 27.41 8.72
N ILE A 19 -3.10 26.97 9.46
CA ILE A 19 -2.99 25.58 9.95
C ILE A 19 -4.17 25.25 10.87
N SER A 20 -4.50 26.14 11.80
CA SER A 20 -5.63 25.97 12.71
C SER A 20 -6.94 25.82 11.94
N GLY A 21 -7.20 26.71 10.98
CA GLY A 21 -8.40 26.63 10.13
C GLY A 21 -8.47 25.34 9.30
N LYS A 22 -7.34 24.88 8.75
CA LYS A 22 -7.25 23.60 8.05
C LYS A 22 -7.52 22.41 8.97
N MET A 23 -7.01 22.43 10.21
CA MET A 23 -7.27 21.38 11.20
C MET A 23 -8.75 21.33 11.60
N THR A 24 -9.39 22.47 11.86
CA THR A 24 -10.83 22.51 12.18
C THR A 24 -11.68 21.94 11.04
N MET A 25 -11.34 22.27 9.79
CA MET A 25 -12.03 21.70 8.62
C MET A 25 -11.80 20.18 8.47
N LEU A 26 -10.63 19.68 8.88
CA LEU A 26 -10.32 18.27 8.83
C LEU A 26 -11.09 17.49 9.91
N ILE A 27 -11.20 18.06 11.12
CA ILE A 27 -12.01 17.53 12.21
C ILE A 27 -13.49 17.45 11.79
N SER A 28 -14.05 18.52 11.22
CA SER A 28 -15.46 18.49 10.79
C SER A 28 -15.74 17.45 9.70
N LYS A 29 -14.79 17.24 8.77
CA LYS A 29 -14.90 16.16 7.78
C LYS A 29 -14.84 14.77 8.42
N ILE A 30 -14.01 14.58 9.45
CA ILE A 30 -13.95 13.33 10.21
C ILE A 30 -15.28 13.07 10.92
N ASP A 31 -15.88 14.08 11.54
CA ASP A 31 -17.17 13.94 12.23
C ASP A 31 -18.31 13.57 11.26
N VAL A 32 -18.35 14.22 10.09
CA VAL A 32 -19.32 13.86 9.03
C VAL A 32 -19.13 12.41 8.56
N MET A 33 -17.88 11.97 8.36
CA MET A 33 -17.60 10.58 8.01
C MET A 33 -18.00 9.62 9.13
N ALA A 34 -17.74 9.96 10.39
CA ALA A 34 -18.13 9.15 11.53
C ALA A 34 -19.66 8.98 11.62
N GLY A 35 -20.42 10.05 11.34
CA GLY A 35 -21.88 9.99 11.22
C GLY A 35 -22.34 9.05 10.11
N ALA A 36 -21.77 9.17 8.91
CA ALA A 36 -22.09 8.28 7.79
C ALA A 36 -21.77 6.81 8.10
N PHE A 37 -20.66 6.52 8.80
CA PHE A 37 -20.34 5.17 9.23
C PHE A 37 -21.33 4.61 10.27
N GLN A 38 -21.83 5.46 11.17
CA GLN A 38 -22.88 5.05 12.11
C GLN A 38 -24.18 4.70 11.39
N GLU A 39 -24.60 5.49 10.39
CA GLU A 39 -25.77 5.21 9.56
C GLU A 39 -25.64 3.91 8.75
N ILE A 40 -24.46 3.67 8.15
CA ILE A 40 -24.18 2.39 7.48
C ILE A 40 -24.27 1.23 8.48
N GLY A 41 -23.72 1.41 9.69
CA GLY A 41 -23.76 0.42 10.75
C GLY A 41 -25.16 0.12 11.29
N THR A 42 -26.09 1.09 11.29
CA THR A 42 -27.50 0.86 11.64
C THR A 42 -28.25 0.19 10.50
N LEU A 43 -28.00 0.58 9.25
CA LEU A 43 -28.59 -0.05 8.07
C LEU A 43 -28.23 -1.54 7.98
N LEU A 44 -26.94 -1.87 8.15
CA LEU A 44 -26.46 -3.25 8.13
C LEU A 44 -27.11 -4.10 9.23
N ARG A 45 -27.28 -3.57 10.43
CA ARG A 45 -27.98 -4.28 11.53
C ARG A 45 -29.46 -4.52 11.22
N THR A 46 -30.13 -3.55 10.61
CA THR A 46 -31.54 -3.69 10.21
C THR A 46 -31.70 -4.70 9.08
N GLN A 47 -30.79 -4.71 8.09
CA GLN A 47 -30.76 -5.72 7.04
C GLN A 47 -30.50 -7.11 7.63
N GLY A 48 -29.56 -7.25 8.57
CA GLY A 48 -29.29 -8.52 9.26
C GLY A 48 -30.54 -9.13 9.91
N LYS A 49 -31.32 -8.33 10.66
CA LYS A 49 -32.60 -8.78 11.24
C LYS A 49 -33.64 -9.17 10.19
N THR A 50 -33.64 -8.49 9.04
CA THR A 50 -34.55 -8.81 7.93
C THR A 50 -34.18 -10.15 7.32
N PHE A 51 -32.89 -10.42 7.14
CA PHE A 51 -32.39 -11.72 6.68
C PHE A 51 -32.70 -12.84 7.68
N GLU A 52 -32.52 -12.62 8.99
CA GLU A 52 -32.90 -13.60 10.01
C GLU A 52 -34.41 -13.93 9.95
N ASN A 53 -35.28 -12.92 9.83
CA ASN A 53 -36.72 -13.15 9.69
C ASN A 53 -37.08 -13.91 8.40
N ILE A 54 -36.46 -13.57 7.27
CA ILE A 54 -36.66 -14.29 6.01
C ILE A 54 -36.18 -15.74 6.15
N PHE A 55 -35.07 -15.96 6.83
CA PHE A 55 -34.53 -17.28 7.11
C PHE A 55 -35.51 -18.12 7.94
N ASP A 56 -36.04 -17.57 9.04
CA ASP A 56 -37.02 -18.24 9.89
C ASP A 56 -38.33 -18.56 9.15
N ILE A 57 -38.81 -17.64 8.30
CA ILE A 57 -39.99 -17.86 7.45
C ILE A 57 -39.73 -18.99 6.44
N THR A 58 -38.56 -18.98 5.81
CA THR A 58 -38.19 -19.99 4.80
C THR A 58 -38.08 -21.37 5.44
N LYS A 59 -37.47 -21.47 6.63
CA LYS A 59 -37.38 -22.71 7.41
C LYS A 59 -38.75 -23.25 7.81
N LYS A 60 -39.64 -22.40 8.35
CA LYS A 60 -41.02 -22.81 8.70
C LYS A 60 -41.84 -23.22 7.48
N THR A 61 -41.55 -22.65 6.32
CA THR A 61 -42.23 -22.98 5.06
C THR A 61 -41.73 -24.31 4.48
N SER A 62 -40.45 -24.65 4.66
CA SER A 62 -39.91 -25.95 4.23
C SER A 62 -40.37 -27.10 5.12
N GLU A 63 -40.53 -26.87 6.43
CA GLU A 63 -41.06 -27.87 7.38
C GLU A 63 -42.55 -28.21 7.15
N ASN A 64 -43.32 -27.36 6.44
CA ASN A 64 -44.75 -27.53 6.20
C ASN A 64 -45.14 -28.05 4.79
N LYS A 65 -44.18 -28.30 3.88
CA LYS A 65 -44.50 -28.78 2.51
C LYS A 65 -44.37 -30.31 2.38
N SER A 66 -45.45 -30.92 1.89
CA SER A 66 -45.62 -32.35 1.56
C SER A 66 -44.56 -32.85 0.55
N PRO A 67 -44.12 -34.14 0.61
CA PRO A 67 -42.86 -34.59 0.02
C PRO A 67 -42.90 -34.91 -1.49
N GLN A 68 -43.62 -34.14 -2.32
CA GLN A 68 -43.70 -34.38 -3.77
C GLN A 68 -42.80 -33.50 -4.66
N ASP A 69 -42.19 -32.41 -4.17
CA ASP A 69 -41.38 -31.48 -4.99
C ASP A 69 -39.87 -31.55 -4.69
N GLY A 70 -39.30 -32.75 -4.70
CA GLY A 70 -37.91 -33.03 -4.28
C GLY A 70 -36.78 -32.47 -5.16
N GLN A 71 -37.05 -31.89 -6.34
CA GLN A 71 -36.01 -31.44 -7.27
C GLN A 71 -35.58 -29.97 -7.10
N ILE A 72 -36.39 -29.11 -6.48
CA ILE A 72 -36.07 -27.67 -6.31
C ILE A 72 -35.40 -27.40 -4.95
N ALA A 73 -35.49 -28.33 -4.00
CA ALA A 73 -35.00 -28.12 -2.63
C ALA A 73 -33.46 -28.17 -2.49
N LEU A 74 -32.75 -28.91 -3.35
CA LEU A 74 -31.31 -29.13 -3.21
C LEU A 74 -30.45 -27.87 -3.49
N PRO A 75 -30.69 -27.10 -4.56
CA PRO A 75 -29.94 -25.87 -4.84
C PRO A 75 -30.12 -24.80 -3.75
N LEU A 76 -31.36 -24.63 -3.27
CA LEU A 76 -31.69 -23.70 -2.17
C LEU A 76 -30.97 -24.06 -0.86
N LEU A 77 -30.93 -25.34 -0.51
CA LEU A 77 -30.20 -25.80 0.68
C LEU A 77 -28.68 -25.54 0.58
N ARG A 78 -28.11 -25.66 -0.63
CA ARG A 78 -26.69 -25.35 -0.86
C ARG A 78 -26.39 -23.86 -0.71
N GLU A 79 -27.22 -23.00 -1.30
CA GLU A 79 -27.10 -21.55 -1.16
C GLU A 79 -27.24 -21.10 0.30
N MET A 80 -28.17 -21.70 1.05
CA MET A 80 -28.33 -21.42 2.48
C MET A 80 -27.09 -21.81 3.30
N ASN A 81 -26.50 -22.98 3.03
CA ASN A 81 -25.28 -23.40 3.68
C ASN A 81 -24.10 -22.47 3.35
N ASP A 82 -23.99 -22.00 2.11
CA ASP A 82 -22.94 -21.07 1.70
C ASP A 82 -23.07 -19.71 2.41
N ILE A 83 -24.30 -19.17 2.51
CA ILE A 83 -24.57 -17.94 3.26
C ILE A 83 -24.21 -18.10 4.74
N GLN A 84 -24.59 -19.23 5.35
CA GLN A 84 -24.25 -19.49 6.75
C GLN A 84 -22.74 -19.58 6.96
N ALA A 85 -22.02 -20.21 6.03
CA ALA A 85 -20.56 -20.26 6.06
C ALA A 85 -19.92 -18.87 5.88
N ASP A 86 -20.51 -17.96 5.09
CA ASP A 86 -20.04 -16.57 4.95
C ASP A 86 -20.23 -15.76 6.23
N ILE A 87 -21.37 -15.93 6.90
CA ILE A 87 -21.67 -15.27 8.18
C ILE A 87 -20.67 -15.74 9.24
N GLU A 88 -20.45 -17.06 9.35
CA GLU A 88 -19.51 -17.60 10.33
C GLU A 88 -18.06 -17.21 10.01
N ALA A 89 -17.64 -17.25 8.74
CA ALA A 89 -16.32 -16.76 8.35
C ALA A 89 -16.14 -15.27 8.70
N SER A 90 -17.15 -14.44 8.48
CA SER A 90 -17.10 -13.03 8.86
C SER A 90 -16.97 -12.83 10.37
N ARG A 91 -17.70 -13.63 11.15
CA ARG A 91 -17.60 -13.65 12.62
C ARG A 91 -16.21 -14.06 13.09
N GLN A 92 -15.65 -15.14 12.54
CA GLN A 92 -14.31 -15.62 12.88
C GLN A 92 -13.23 -14.61 12.50
N LYS A 93 -13.37 -13.94 11.34
CA LYS A 93 -12.47 -12.85 10.94
C LYS A 93 -12.50 -11.71 11.96
N GLU A 94 -13.68 -11.34 12.45
CA GLU A 94 -13.82 -10.27 13.46
C GLU A 94 -13.09 -10.62 14.76
N LEU A 95 -13.13 -11.88 15.19
CA LEU A 95 -12.38 -12.35 16.37
C LEU A 95 -10.86 -12.17 16.22
N ILE A 96 -10.33 -12.21 15.00
CA ILE A 96 -8.90 -12.01 14.70
C ILE A 96 -8.62 -10.66 14.03
N ALA A 97 -9.55 -9.70 14.04
CA ALA A 97 -9.46 -8.46 13.27
C ALA A 97 -8.20 -7.64 13.57
N THR A 98 -7.81 -7.55 14.86
CA THR A 98 -6.61 -6.82 15.28
C THR A 98 -5.34 -7.42 14.67
N LEU A 99 -5.19 -8.75 14.77
CA LEU A 99 -4.06 -9.47 14.18
C LEU A 99 -4.08 -9.36 12.66
N TRP A 100 -5.24 -9.57 12.05
CA TRP A 100 -5.47 -9.46 10.61
C TRP A 100 -4.99 -8.11 10.06
N ASN A 101 -5.45 -7.01 10.66
CA ASN A 101 -5.13 -5.66 10.20
C ASN A 101 -3.65 -5.33 10.39
N ARG A 102 -3.06 -5.76 11.52
CA ARG A 102 -1.62 -5.61 11.76
C ARG A 102 -0.80 -6.36 10.71
N SER A 103 -1.08 -7.66 10.53
CA SER A 103 -0.40 -8.52 9.56
C SER A 103 -0.54 -7.96 8.15
N LEU A 104 -1.74 -7.53 7.75
CA LEU A 104 -1.97 -6.97 6.41
C LEU A 104 -1.16 -5.69 6.20
N ASN A 105 -1.08 -4.83 7.22
CA ASN A 105 -0.32 -3.59 7.15
C ASN A 105 1.20 -3.82 7.07
N GLU A 106 1.74 -4.77 7.83
CA GLU A 106 3.16 -5.14 7.77
C GLU A 106 3.50 -5.83 6.44
N ARG A 107 2.61 -6.71 5.97
CA ARG A 107 2.71 -7.43 4.70
C ARG A 107 2.73 -6.47 3.53
N LYS A 108 1.77 -5.53 3.44
CA LYS A 108 1.73 -4.55 2.32
C LYS A 108 2.97 -3.66 2.28
N GLN A 109 3.51 -3.25 3.43
CA GLN A 109 4.75 -2.47 3.48
C GLN A 109 5.94 -3.28 2.97
N SER A 110 6.02 -4.55 3.40
CA SER A 110 7.08 -5.46 2.96
C SER A 110 7.01 -5.74 1.46
N PHE A 111 5.81 -6.00 0.93
CA PHE A 111 5.57 -6.16 -0.51
C PHE A 111 5.97 -4.91 -1.31
N TRP A 112 5.53 -3.72 -0.88
CA TRP A 112 5.89 -2.46 -1.53
C TRP A 112 7.41 -2.26 -1.57
N ASN A 113 8.11 -2.52 -0.45
CA ASN A 113 9.56 -2.39 -0.38
C ASN A 113 10.28 -3.40 -1.28
N MET A 114 9.79 -4.65 -1.34
CA MET A 114 10.29 -5.67 -2.27
C MET A 114 10.18 -5.18 -3.72
N MET A 115 8.98 -4.80 -4.15
CA MET A 115 8.70 -4.32 -5.51
C MET A 115 9.55 -3.11 -5.87
N ARG A 116 9.63 -2.13 -4.98
CA ARG A 116 10.47 -0.93 -5.17
C ARG A 116 11.94 -1.30 -5.32
N CYS A 117 12.47 -2.17 -4.47
CA CYS A 117 13.87 -2.61 -4.57
C CYS A 117 14.12 -3.35 -5.89
N LYS A 118 13.21 -4.24 -6.28
CA LYS A 118 13.27 -4.99 -7.54
C LYS A 118 13.40 -4.05 -8.72
N TYR A 119 12.42 -3.17 -8.91
CA TYR A 119 12.40 -2.34 -10.11
C TYR A 119 13.49 -1.26 -10.12
N ILE A 120 13.81 -0.62 -8.99
CA ILE A 120 14.94 0.32 -8.94
C ILE A 120 16.24 -0.40 -9.31
N SER A 121 16.45 -1.62 -8.82
CA SER A 121 17.66 -2.39 -9.18
C SER A 121 17.71 -2.75 -10.67
N MET A 122 16.57 -3.00 -11.30
CA MET A 122 16.47 -3.26 -12.74
C MET A 122 16.79 -2.00 -13.56
N ILE A 123 16.16 -0.86 -13.23
CA ILE A 123 16.41 0.42 -13.88
C ILE A 123 17.89 0.81 -13.75
N TYR A 124 18.46 0.70 -12.55
CA TYR A 124 19.87 1.02 -12.34
C TYR A 124 20.80 0.08 -13.10
N GLN A 125 20.46 -1.20 -13.19
CA GLN A 125 21.24 -2.16 -13.99
C GLN A 125 21.20 -1.80 -15.48
N GLU A 126 20.03 -1.41 -15.99
CA GLU A 126 19.85 -0.97 -17.38
C GLU A 126 20.68 0.29 -17.65
N TRP A 127 20.51 1.32 -16.83
CA TRP A 127 21.28 2.57 -16.88
C TRP A 127 22.79 2.34 -16.83
N ARG A 128 23.24 1.39 -16.00
CA ARG A 128 24.64 1.01 -15.84
C ARG A 128 25.23 0.31 -17.08
N SER A 129 24.37 -0.35 -17.87
CA SER A 129 24.78 -1.18 -19.01
C SER A 129 24.85 -0.41 -20.34
N LYS A 130 24.45 0.86 -20.36
CA LYS A 130 24.56 1.74 -21.52
C LYS A 130 26.01 2.11 -21.82
N GLU A 131 26.29 2.45 -23.08
CA GLU A 131 27.61 2.95 -23.51
C GLU A 131 28.04 4.19 -22.71
N ASN A 132 27.09 5.09 -22.44
CA ASN A 132 27.24 6.21 -21.52
C ASN A 132 26.34 5.96 -20.29
N PRO A 133 26.89 5.43 -19.18
CA PRO A 133 26.08 5.06 -18.02
C PRO A 133 25.33 6.25 -17.43
N ILE A 134 24.06 6.03 -17.10
CA ILE A 134 23.23 7.02 -16.42
C ILE A 134 23.40 6.86 -14.92
N LEU A 135 23.92 7.88 -14.26
CA LEU A 135 24.12 7.87 -12.81
C LEU A 135 23.00 8.63 -12.09
N PRO A 136 22.33 8.03 -11.09
CA PRO A 136 21.45 8.75 -10.20
C PRO A 136 22.14 9.96 -9.55
N GLU A 137 21.38 11.01 -9.23
CA GLU A 137 21.90 12.29 -8.72
C GLU A 137 22.87 12.12 -7.53
N LYS A 138 22.59 11.19 -6.61
CA LYS A 138 23.43 10.91 -5.44
C LYS A 138 24.82 10.35 -5.76
N PHE A 139 25.04 9.88 -6.99
CA PHE A 139 26.31 9.36 -7.48
C PHE A 139 26.99 10.29 -8.49
N LEU A 140 26.35 11.39 -8.87
CA LEU A 140 26.94 12.36 -9.79
C LEU A 140 28.17 13.02 -9.15
N ILE A 141 29.28 13.00 -9.88
CA ILE A 141 30.53 13.62 -9.48
C ILE A 141 30.50 15.07 -9.94
N ARG A 142 30.84 15.99 -9.04
CA ARG A 142 31.01 17.41 -9.39
C ARG A 142 32.40 17.63 -9.97
N GLU A 143 32.47 18.42 -11.02
CA GLU A 143 33.73 18.91 -11.58
C GLU A 143 34.52 19.66 -10.50
N ILE A 144 35.82 19.42 -10.45
CA ILE A 144 36.76 20.10 -9.55
C ILE A 144 37.72 20.88 -10.44
N GLU A 145 37.82 22.19 -10.19
CA GLU A 145 38.69 23.07 -10.98
C GLU A 145 40.17 22.70 -10.76
N GLY A 146 40.91 22.53 -11.85
CA GLY A 146 42.33 22.16 -11.83
C GLY A 146 42.60 20.67 -11.62
N GLU A 147 41.59 19.81 -11.55
CA GLU A 147 41.78 18.36 -11.46
C GLU A 147 42.38 17.79 -12.75
N CYS A 148 43.33 16.87 -12.64
CA CYS A 148 43.90 16.19 -13.79
C CYS A 148 42.97 15.08 -14.31
N GLN A 149 43.06 14.77 -15.60
CA GLN A 149 42.17 13.79 -16.25
C GLN A 149 42.19 12.41 -15.57
N GLN A 150 43.34 11.94 -15.08
CA GLN A 150 43.46 10.66 -14.40
C GLN A 150 42.64 10.60 -13.10
N GLU A 151 42.65 11.68 -12.30
CA GLU A 151 41.86 11.76 -11.08
C GLU A 151 40.35 11.79 -11.39
N THR A 152 39.95 12.53 -12.44
CA THR A 152 38.56 12.53 -12.93
C THR A 152 38.10 11.11 -13.31
N GLU A 153 38.93 10.37 -14.04
CA GLU A 153 38.65 8.98 -14.45
C GLU A 153 38.54 8.04 -13.23
N ILE A 154 39.43 8.18 -12.24
CA ILE A 154 39.37 7.41 -10.99
C ILE A 154 38.05 7.68 -10.26
N ARG A 155 37.65 8.96 -10.14
CA ARG A 155 36.37 9.32 -9.50
C ARG A 155 35.19 8.74 -10.27
N ALA A 156 35.20 8.84 -11.61
CA ALA A 156 34.15 8.28 -12.48
C ALA A 156 33.98 6.76 -12.24
N ASN A 157 35.09 6.03 -12.22
CA ASN A 157 35.10 4.59 -11.93
C ASN A 157 34.59 4.28 -10.51
N LEU A 158 34.94 5.10 -9.51
CA LEU A 158 34.43 4.95 -8.16
C LEU A 158 32.91 5.17 -8.08
N ALA A 159 32.36 6.13 -8.82
CA ALA A 159 30.91 6.34 -8.87
C ALA A 159 30.16 5.15 -9.50
N LEU A 160 30.71 4.57 -10.56
CA LEU A 160 30.17 3.34 -11.16
C LEU A 160 30.21 2.16 -10.18
N SER A 161 31.34 1.97 -9.49
CA SER A 161 31.47 0.92 -8.46
C SER A 161 30.46 1.10 -7.32
N ARG A 162 30.20 2.35 -6.89
CA ARG A 162 29.17 2.65 -5.89
C ARG A 162 27.76 2.34 -6.40
N LEU A 163 27.47 2.57 -7.67
CA LEU A 163 26.20 2.17 -8.28
C LEU A 163 26.06 0.65 -8.30
N ASP A 164 27.10 -0.09 -8.69
CA ASP A 164 27.12 -1.56 -8.70
C ASP A 164 26.87 -2.15 -7.31
N ALA A 165 27.49 -1.55 -6.27
CA ALA A 165 27.25 -1.92 -4.88
C ALA A 165 25.80 -1.63 -4.43
N GLU A 166 25.21 -0.50 -4.83
CA GLU A 166 23.82 -0.16 -4.54
C GLU A 166 22.84 -1.12 -5.22
N ILE A 167 23.08 -1.48 -6.49
CA ILE A 167 22.27 -2.48 -7.22
C ILE A 167 22.28 -3.81 -6.44
N SER A 168 23.47 -4.25 -6.02
CA SER A 168 23.63 -5.47 -5.23
C SER A 168 22.88 -5.40 -3.90
N LEU A 169 23.00 -4.29 -3.18
CA LEU A 169 22.30 -4.05 -1.92
C LEU A 169 20.76 -4.04 -2.09
N LEU A 170 20.26 -3.46 -3.17
CA LEU A 170 18.83 -3.47 -3.51
C LEU A 170 18.33 -4.89 -3.76
N ARG A 171 19.09 -5.73 -4.48
CA ARG A 171 18.75 -7.14 -4.71
C ARG A 171 18.71 -7.95 -3.42
N THR A 172 19.68 -7.78 -2.52
CA THR A 172 19.65 -8.45 -1.20
C THR A 172 18.47 -7.96 -0.35
N ARG A 173 18.15 -6.65 -0.39
CA ARG A 173 16.96 -6.10 0.30
C ARG A 173 15.67 -6.67 -0.27
N MET A 174 15.56 -6.79 -1.59
CA MET A 174 14.40 -7.40 -2.26
C MET A 174 14.12 -8.80 -1.72
N GLN A 175 15.14 -9.67 -1.68
CA GLN A 175 15.01 -11.04 -1.13
C GLN A 175 14.51 -11.04 0.32
N ARG A 176 15.11 -10.22 1.20
CA ARG A 176 14.67 -10.14 2.61
C ARG A 176 13.23 -9.68 2.76
N TYR A 177 12.78 -8.73 1.94
CA TYR A 177 11.39 -8.28 1.98
C TYR A 177 10.42 -9.32 1.40
N GLU A 178 10.87 -10.08 0.40
CA GLU A 178 10.14 -11.22 -0.15
C GLU A 178 9.90 -12.31 0.89
N GLU A 179 10.97 -12.76 1.54
CA GLU A 179 10.91 -13.70 2.66
C GLU A 179 9.98 -13.19 3.77
N LYS A 180 10.05 -11.88 4.08
CA LYS A 180 9.23 -11.28 5.13
C LYS A 180 7.74 -11.27 4.81
N PHE A 181 7.32 -10.90 3.60
CA PHE A 181 5.87 -10.91 3.31
C PHE A 181 5.35 -12.36 3.17
N ASN A 182 6.17 -13.28 2.64
CA ASN A 182 5.83 -14.70 2.56
C ASN A 182 5.68 -15.33 3.95
N SER A 183 6.53 -14.97 4.91
CA SER A 183 6.42 -15.46 6.28
C SER A 183 5.18 -14.92 6.99
N ILE A 184 4.80 -13.67 6.73
CA ILE A 184 3.53 -13.11 7.23
C ILE A 184 2.32 -13.85 6.63
N ASP A 185 2.33 -14.11 5.31
CA ASP A 185 1.27 -14.85 4.64
C ASP A 185 1.15 -16.29 5.21
N THR A 186 2.29 -16.95 5.45
CA THR A 186 2.33 -18.27 6.08
C THR A 186 1.78 -18.24 7.51
N ALA A 187 2.25 -17.30 8.34
CA ALA A 187 1.79 -17.18 9.73
C ALA A 187 0.28 -16.89 9.81
N MET A 188 -0.25 -16.05 8.90
CA MET A 188 -1.67 -15.74 8.87
C MET A 188 -2.52 -16.95 8.42
N ILE A 189 -2.04 -17.73 7.45
CA ILE A 189 -2.71 -18.97 7.02
C ILE A 189 -2.71 -19.99 8.17
N THR A 190 -1.60 -20.16 8.87
CA THR A 190 -1.52 -21.04 10.05
C THR A 190 -2.51 -20.60 11.13
N GLU A 191 -2.55 -19.31 11.47
CA GLU A 191 -3.51 -18.77 12.45
C GLU A 191 -4.97 -19.07 12.06
N ILE A 192 -5.32 -18.95 10.77
CA ILE A 192 -6.67 -19.28 10.27
C ILE A 192 -6.95 -20.78 10.44
N SER A 193 -5.97 -21.63 10.11
CA SER A 193 -6.10 -23.09 10.16
C SER A 193 -6.15 -23.64 11.59
N GLU A 194 -5.54 -22.95 12.56
CA GLU A 194 -5.61 -23.32 13.99
C GLU A 194 -6.97 -22.98 14.62
N ARG A 195 -7.68 -21.98 14.09
CA ARG A 195 -8.95 -21.50 14.66
C ARG A 195 -10.18 -22.06 13.96
N THR A 196 -10.03 -22.48 12.72
CA THR A 196 -11.15 -22.87 11.86
C THR A 196 -10.82 -24.15 11.11
N SER A 197 -11.82 -24.78 10.50
CA SER A 197 -11.62 -25.97 9.69
C SER A 197 -12.68 -26.03 8.58
N GLY A 198 -12.38 -26.82 7.54
CA GLY A 198 -13.29 -27.08 6.43
C GLY A 198 -13.65 -25.80 5.65
N GLN A 199 -14.93 -25.64 5.33
CA GLN A 199 -15.39 -24.55 4.45
C GLN A 199 -15.11 -23.14 5.01
N ILE A 200 -15.11 -22.96 6.34
CA ILE A 200 -14.85 -21.65 6.96
C ILE A 200 -13.39 -21.25 6.77
N GLU A 201 -12.47 -22.21 6.93
CA GLU A 201 -11.03 -22.01 6.73
C GLU A 201 -10.74 -21.57 5.28
N GLU A 202 -11.31 -22.27 4.31
CA GLU A 202 -11.18 -21.95 2.88
C GLU A 202 -11.68 -20.53 2.58
N LYS A 203 -12.84 -20.15 3.13
CA LYS A 203 -13.41 -18.80 2.98
C LYS A 203 -12.50 -17.73 3.57
N LEU A 204 -11.99 -17.94 4.78
CA LEU A 204 -11.08 -17.00 5.44
C LEU A 204 -9.75 -16.85 4.69
N GLN A 205 -9.15 -17.94 4.24
CA GLN A 205 -7.94 -17.89 3.42
C GLN A 205 -8.21 -17.16 2.09
N GLY A 206 -9.39 -17.37 1.48
CA GLY A 206 -9.84 -16.64 0.30
C GLY A 206 -9.94 -15.14 0.54
N LEU A 207 -10.55 -14.72 1.66
CA LEU A 207 -10.63 -13.31 2.06
C LEU A 207 -9.24 -12.70 2.29
N TRP A 208 -8.30 -13.46 2.86
CA TRP A 208 -6.92 -13.01 3.06
C TRP A 208 -6.24 -12.74 1.71
N LYS A 209 -6.28 -13.72 0.79
CA LYS A 209 -5.72 -13.59 -0.57
C LYS A 209 -6.34 -12.41 -1.34
N GLN A 210 -7.64 -12.20 -1.21
CA GLN A 210 -8.31 -11.07 -1.87
C GLN A 210 -7.88 -9.72 -1.26
N ALA A 211 -7.67 -9.65 0.06
CA ALA A 211 -7.19 -8.44 0.72
C ALA A 211 -5.74 -8.11 0.32
N THR A 212 -4.85 -9.11 0.30
CA THR A 212 -3.46 -8.93 -0.11
C THR A 212 -3.36 -8.51 -1.58
N LYS A 213 -4.08 -9.18 -2.48
CA LYS A 213 -4.14 -8.82 -3.92
C LYS A 213 -4.56 -7.37 -4.15
N ARG A 214 -5.59 -6.89 -3.44
CA ARG A 214 -6.04 -5.49 -3.54
C ARG A 214 -4.94 -4.50 -3.15
N GLU A 215 -4.12 -4.81 -2.15
CA GLU A 215 -3.01 -3.95 -1.74
C GLU A 215 -1.81 -4.01 -2.71
N GLU A 216 -1.60 -5.15 -3.38
CA GLU A 216 -0.60 -5.31 -4.44
C GLU A 216 -0.96 -4.47 -5.67
N GLU A 217 -2.22 -4.48 -6.10
CA GLU A 217 -2.72 -3.67 -7.22
C GLU A 217 -2.56 -2.17 -6.96
N LYS A 218 -2.82 -1.71 -5.73
CA LYS A 218 -2.54 -0.32 -5.32
C LYS A 218 -1.06 0.00 -5.40
N SER A 219 -0.21 -0.91 -4.89
CA SER A 219 1.25 -0.76 -4.94
C SER A 219 1.76 -0.68 -6.38
N ALA A 220 1.25 -1.52 -7.28
CA ALA A 220 1.57 -1.46 -8.71
C ALA A 220 1.16 -0.13 -9.34
N THR A 221 -0.02 0.39 -9.01
CA THR A 221 -0.50 1.69 -9.49
C THR A 221 0.40 2.85 -9.03
N ILE A 222 0.87 2.82 -7.78
CA ILE A 222 1.82 3.81 -7.26
C ILE A 222 3.15 3.70 -8.00
N TRP A 223 3.62 2.48 -8.26
CA TRP A 223 4.87 2.25 -9.00
C TRP A 223 4.83 2.84 -10.41
N LEU A 224 3.74 2.70 -11.16
CA LEU A 224 3.61 3.26 -12.52
C LEU A 224 3.89 4.77 -12.57
N LYS A 225 3.47 5.52 -11.55
CA LYS A 225 3.77 6.96 -11.45
C LYS A 225 5.26 7.24 -11.17
N GLN A 226 5.91 6.36 -10.42
CA GLN A 226 7.36 6.47 -10.17
C GLN A 226 8.16 6.07 -11.41
N ASP A 227 7.69 5.08 -12.16
CA ASP A 227 8.29 4.64 -13.40
C ASP A 227 8.33 5.78 -14.44
N GLU A 228 7.23 6.53 -14.58
CA GLU A 228 7.17 7.74 -15.42
C GLU A 228 8.24 8.77 -15.00
N TRP A 229 8.51 8.92 -13.70
CA TRP A 229 9.57 9.80 -13.23
C TRP A 229 10.97 9.30 -13.67
N PHE A 230 11.24 8.00 -13.60
CA PHE A 230 12.51 7.42 -14.05
C PHE A 230 12.69 7.56 -15.56
N GLN A 231 11.65 7.32 -16.36
CA GLN A 231 11.67 7.51 -17.81
C GLN A 231 11.97 8.97 -18.17
N ASN A 232 11.31 9.92 -17.51
CA ASN A 232 11.57 11.35 -17.70
C ASN A 232 12.99 11.75 -17.28
N TYR A 233 13.50 11.19 -16.17
CA TYR A 233 14.87 11.41 -15.72
C TYR A 233 15.88 10.94 -16.77
N GLU A 234 15.67 9.74 -17.31
CA GLU A 234 16.51 9.16 -18.35
C GLU A 234 16.49 9.97 -19.64
N ALA A 235 15.30 10.34 -20.13
CA ALA A 235 15.13 11.12 -21.36
C ALA A 235 15.78 12.51 -21.30
N SER A 236 15.92 13.05 -20.08
CA SER A 236 16.48 14.37 -19.83
C SER A 236 17.88 14.35 -19.23
N TYR A 237 18.48 13.16 -19.11
CA TYR A 237 19.81 13.00 -18.55
C TYR A 237 20.86 13.71 -19.43
N GLY A 238 21.72 14.51 -18.80
CA GLY A 238 22.72 15.34 -19.49
C GLY A 238 22.23 16.72 -19.94
N ASP A 239 20.91 17.02 -19.85
CA ASP A 239 20.43 18.37 -20.08
C ASP A 239 20.80 19.28 -18.89
N LYS A 240 21.71 20.23 -19.15
CA LYS A 240 22.20 21.23 -18.18
C LYS A 240 21.07 22.07 -17.57
N SER A 241 19.90 22.11 -18.18
CA SER A 241 18.74 22.87 -17.71
C SER A 241 18.15 22.35 -16.38
N ILE A 242 18.29 21.05 -16.11
CA ILE A 242 17.67 20.40 -14.93
C ILE A 242 18.47 20.65 -13.65
N LEU A 243 19.80 20.67 -13.73
CA LEU A 243 20.69 20.96 -12.60
C LEU A 243 20.46 22.37 -12.01
N LYS A 244 19.89 23.30 -12.79
CA LYS A 244 19.61 24.67 -12.34
C LYS A 244 18.28 24.83 -11.60
N ARG A 245 17.29 23.95 -11.81
CA ARG A 245 15.93 24.14 -11.25
C ARG A 245 15.83 23.90 -9.73
N ARG A 246 16.68 23.06 -9.14
CA ARG A 246 16.66 22.80 -7.68
C ARG A 246 17.41 23.80 -6.82
N LYS A 247 18.37 24.57 -7.37
CA LYS A 247 19.05 25.63 -6.60
C LYS A 247 18.10 26.77 -6.19
N LYS A 248 17.07 27.06 -7.00
CA LYS A 248 16.13 28.16 -6.72
C LYS A 248 15.08 27.88 -5.65
N SER A 249 14.90 26.64 -5.19
CA SER A 249 13.85 26.31 -4.20
C SER A 249 14.32 26.29 -2.74
N PHE A 250 15.61 26.59 -2.48
CA PHE A 250 16.18 26.63 -1.13
C PHE A 250 16.71 28.02 -0.72
N ASP A 251 16.54 29.03 -1.57
CA ASP A 251 16.86 30.43 -1.27
C ASP A 251 15.62 31.24 -0.83
N ILE A 252 14.66 30.60 -0.13
CA ILE A 252 13.47 31.26 0.48
C ILE A 252 13.49 31.04 1.98
#